data_AF-A0A2N6DI13-F1
#
_entry.id   AF-A0A2N6DI13-F1
#
_cell.length_a   1.000
_cell.length_b   1.000
_cell.length_c   1.000
_cell.angle_alpha   90.00
_cell.angle_beta   90.00
_cell.angle_gamma   90.00
#
_symmetry.space_group_name_H-M   'P 1'
#
loop_
_entity.id
_entity.type
_entity.pdbx_description
1 polymer ?
#
loop_
_entity_poly.entity_id
_entity_poly.type
_entity_poly.pdbx_seq_one_letter_code
_entity_poly.pdbx_strand_id
1 'polypeptide(L)'
;MKKKTVKVQSFINNLNDYIVKHPQFRKKTNGKSETQIQTEIRPLIIAYLEKYYREAGYKDYEAKANKSFYWEGQEGVYGNERPATFGSRNYPDFIITTPYLIAIEYKQSETGSTIKHGIGQSIMHTLTEEFHFVYFLFHDQSKDKRIEKSLNNYREKCIVDKMWNDFNLMIKFV
;
A
#
# COMPACT_ATOMS: atom_id res chain seq x y z
N MET A 1 -17.49 1.53 -6.09
CA MET A 1 -16.25 0.74 -5.88
C MET A 1 -16.10 -0.43 -6.85
N LYS A 2 -14.87 -0.69 -7.31
CA LYS A 2 -14.56 -1.75 -8.28
C LYS A 2 -14.73 -3.15 -7.69
N LYS A 3 -15.23 -4.10 -8.48
CA LYS A 3 -15.35 -5.51 -8.07
C LYS A 3 -13.97 -6.14 -7.85
N LYS A 4 -13.79 -6.81 -6.70
CA LYS A 4 -12.62 -7.66 -6.42
C LYS A 4 -12.69 -8.95 -7.23
N THR A 5 -11.79 -9.12 -8.19
CA THR A 5 -11.58 -10.39 -8.90
C THR A 5 -10.56 -11.25 -8.16
N VAL A 6 -10.48 -12.55 -8.45
CA VAL A 6 -9.41 -13.40 -7.90
C VAL A 6 -8.04 -12.88 -8.34
N LYS A 7 -7.91 -12.42 -9.60
CA LYS A 7 -6.64 -11.91 -10.14
C LYS A 7 -6.12 -10.69 -9.38
N VAL A 8 -6.97 -9.72 -9.04
CA VAL A 8 -6.52 -8.54 -8.28
C VAL A 8 -6.18 -8.89 -6.83
N GLN A 9 -6.94 -9.80 -6.22
CA GLN A 9 -6.64 -10.32 -4.88
C GLN A 9 -5.26 -11.00 -4.85
N SER A 10 -5.00 -11.87 -5.82
CA SER A 10 -3.69 -12.52 -5.97
C SER A 10 -2.59 -11.50 -6.23
N PHE A 11 -2.83 -10.49 -7.07
CA PHE A 11 -1.84 -9.46 -7.37
C PHE A 11 -1.41 -8.69 -6.11
N ILE A 12 -2.35 -8.20 -5.29
CA ILE A 12 -2.02 -7.41 -4.10
C ILE A 12 -1.38 -8.29 -3.02
N ASN A 13 -1.86 -9.52 -2.83
CA ASN A 13 -1.22 -10.45 -1.89
C ASN A 13 0.21 -10.83 -2.33
N ASN A 14 0.43 -11.09 -3.62
CA ASN A 14 1.77 -11.41 -4.14
C ASN A 14 2.71 -10.20 -4.07
N LEU A 15 2.20 -8.98 -4.28
CA LEU A 15 2.95 -7.75 -4.07
C LEU A 15 3.40 -7.63 -2.61
N ASN A 16 2.47 -7.76 -1.67
CA ASN A 16 2.78 -7.76 -0.23
C ASN A 16 3.86 -8.79 0.08
N ASP A 17 3.64 -10.04 -0.33
CA ASP A 17 4.57 -11.14 -0.06
C ASP A 17 5.95 -10.90 -0.65
N TYR A 18 6.01 -10.36 -1.86
CA TYR A 18 7.28 -10.01 -2.50
C TYR A 18 8.03 -8.97 -1.69
N ILE A 19 7.35 -7.89 -1.25
CA ILE A 19 7.95 -6.82 -0.46
C ILE A 19 8.44 -7.38 0.89
N VAL A 20 7.55 -7.93 1.70
CA VAL A 20 7.84 -8.23 3.12
C VAL A 20 8.80 -9.41 3.29
N LYS A 21 8.88 -10.31 2.30
CA LYS A 21 9.84 -11.44 2.29
C LYS A 21 11.16 -11.09 1.59
N HIS A 22 11.26 -9.93 0.95
CA HIS A 22 12.49 -9.55 0.25
C HIS A 22 13.66 -9.41 1.24
N PRO A 23 14.87 -9.92 0.94
CA PRO A 23 16.01 -9.81 1.84
C PRO A 23 16.40 -8.36 2.21
N GLN A 24 16.14 -7.42 1.31
CA GLN A 24 16.40 -5.99 1.53
C GLN A 24 15.28 -5.27 2.31
N PHE A 25 14.14 -5.91 2.55
CA PHE A 25 13.07 -5.31 3.34
C PHE A 25 13.52 -5.14 4.79
N ARG A 26 13.48 -3.90 5.27
CA ARG A 26 13.94 -3.57 6.62
C ARG A 26 12.96 -4.11 7.65
N LYS A 27 13.45 -4.95 8.56
CA LYS A 27 12.63 -5.55 9.65
C LYS A 27 12.42 -4.64 10.86
N LYS A 28 13.36 -3.72 11.11
CA LYS A 28 13.33 -2.78 12.25
C LYS A 28 13.42 -1.35 11.74
N THR A 29 12.38 -0.57 11.96
CA THR A 29 12.28 0.79 11.42
C THR A 29 12.37 1.89 12.48
N ASN A 30 12.48 1.53 13.77
CA ASN A 30 12.69 2.49 14.84
C ASN A 30 13.90 3.40 14.54
N GLY A 31 13.73 4.72 14.71
CA GLY A 31 14.77 5.70 14.41
C GLY A 31 14.94 6.03 12.93
N LYS A 32 14.08 5.52 12.05
CA LYS A 32 13.99 5.93 10.64
C LYS A 32 12.70 6.70 10.40
N SER A 33 12.77 7.74 9.57
CA SER A 33 11.58 8.46 9.12
C SER A 33 10.75 7.59 8.17
N GLU A 34 9.47 7.93 8.01
CA GLU A 34 8.58 7.22 7.09
C GLU A 34 9.10 7.30 5.65
N THR A 35 9.50 8.49 5.21
CA THR A 35 10.10 8.73 3.88
C THR A 35 11.35 7.90 3.62
N GLN A 36 12.19 7.68 4.64
CA GLN A 36 13.35 6.79 4.51
C GLN A 36 12.93 5.35 4.20
N ILE A 37 11.94 4.83 4.92
CA ILE A 37 11.46 3.46 4.66
C ILE A 37 10.72 3.38 3.33
N GLN A 38 9.94 4.39 2.96
CA GLN A 38 9.30 4.47 1.65
C GLN A 38 10.34 4.40 0.52
N THR A 39 11.47 5.09 0.67
CA THR A 39 12.59 5.06 -0.29
C THR A 39 13.16 3.65 -0.44
N GLU A 40 13.21 2.87 0.64
CA GLU A 40 13.68 1.47 0.65
C GLU A 40 12.63 0.49 0.08
N ILE A 41 11.32 0.74 0.30
CA ILE A 41 10.23 -0.10 -0.22
C ILE A 41 10.04 0.10 -1.72
N ARG A 42 10.20 1.32 -2.22
CA ARG A 42 10.02 1.69 -3.63
C ARG A 42 10.66 0.71 -4.62
N PRO A 43 11.98 0.45 -4.59
CA PRO A 43 12.61 -0.45 -5.56
C PRO A 43 12.04 -1.87 -5.51
N LEU A 44 11.48 -2.31 -4.37
CA LEU A 44 10.85 -3.62 -4.24
C LEU A 44 9.51 -3.68 -4.98
N ILE A 45 8.72 -2.60 -4.94
CA ILE A 45 7.47 -2.50 -5.71
C ILE A 45 7.77 -2.52 -7.21
N ILE A 46 8.75 -1.75 -7.67
CA ILE A 46 9.15 -1.71 -9.08
C ILE A 46 9.63 -3.09 -9.53
N ALA A 47 10.51 -3.74 -8.76
CA ALA A 47 11.00 -5.08 -9.09
C ALA A 47 9.87 -6.12 -9.15
N TYR A 48 8.86 -6.02 -8.29
CA TYR A 48 7.67 -6.87 -8.38
C TYR A 48 6.89 -6.62 -9.68
N LEU A 49 6.69 -5.35 -10.07
CA LEU A 49 6.00 -5.00 -11.31
C LEU A 49 6.77 -5.48 -12.54
N GLU A 50 8.09 -5.35 -12.58
CA GLU A 50 8.94 -5.87 -13.64
C GLU A 50 8.79 -7.38 -13.77
N LYS A 51 8.84 -8.11 -12.64
CA LYS A 51 8.59 -9.55 -12.62
C LYS A 51 7.20 -9.88 -13.16
N TYR A 52 6.16 -9.20 -12.70
CA TYR A 52 4.78 -9.41 -13.13
C TYR A 52 4.61 -9.18 -14.64
N TYR A 53 5.17 -8.10 -15.19
CA TYR A 53 5.06 -7.77 -16.61
C TYR A 53 5.89 -8.70 -17.49
N ARG A 54 7.06 -9.14 -17.02
CA ARG A 54 7.86 -10.16 -17.71
C ARG A 54 7.08 -11.47 -17.82
N GLU A 55 6.48 -11.93 -16.73
CA GLU A 55 5.66 -13.16 -16.69
C GLU A 55 4.39 -13.04 -17.53
N ALA A 56 3.83 -11.83 -17.66
CA ALA A 56 2.71 -11.55 -18.55
C ALA A 56 3.10 -11.40 -20.04
N GLY A 57 4.39 -11.55 -20.39
CA GLY A 57 4.87 -11.56 -21.78
C GLY A 57 5.11 -10.18 -22.40
N TYR A 58 5.24 -9.12 -21.60
CA TYR A 58 5.56 -7.79 -22.13
C TYR A 58 7.03 -7.73 -22.60
N LYS A 59 7.25 -7.28 -23.84
CA LYS A 59 8.59 -7.18 -24.45
C LYS A 59 9.50 -6.20 -23.71
N ASP A 60 8.97 -5.04 -23.35
CA ASP A 60 9.67 -4.02 -22.56
C ASP A 60 9.00 -3.90 -21.19
N TYR A 61 9.20 -4.93 -20.38
CA TYR A 61 8.57 -5.04 -19.05
C TYR A 61 9.13 -4.01 -18.06
N GLU A 62 10.38 -3.57 -18.22
CA GLU A 62 11.03 -2.57 -17.35
C GLU A 62 10.43 -1.18 -17.57
N ALA A 63 10.34 -0.72 -18.82
CA ALA A 63 9.68 0.56 -19.12
C ALA A 63 8.20 0.52 -18.73
N LYS A 64 7.54 -0.64 -18.93
CA LYS A 64 6.15 -0.83 -18.54
C LYS A 64 5.96 -0.74 -17.02
N ALA A 65 6.85 -1.35 -16.23
CA ALA A 65 6.83 -1.28 -14.77
C ALA A 65 7.00 0.16 -14.28
N ASN A 66 8.05 0.85 -14.74
CA ASN A 66 8.34 2.23 -14.35
C ASN A 66 7.20 3.19 -14.75
N LYS A 67 6.64 3.07 -15.96
CA LYS A 67 5.48 3.88 -16.39
C LYS A 67 4.19 3.60 -15.59
N SER A 68 4.11 2.43 -14.97
CA SER A 68 2.93 2.01 -14.22
C SER A 68 2.99 2.37 -12.75
N PHE A 69 4.10 2.95 -12.29
CA PHE A 69 4.37 3.22 -10.89
C PHE A 69 4.66 4.71 -10.69
N TYR A 70 4.20 5.24 -9.56
CA TYR A 70 4.45 6.60 -9.13
C TYR A 70 4.74 6.63 -7.63
N TRP A 71 5.63 7.52 -7.21
CA TRP A 71 5.96 7.79 -5.80
C TRP A 71 5.91 9.29 -5.52
N GLU A 72 5.12 9.69 -4.53
CA GLU A 72 4.94 11.09 -4.17
C GLU A 72 6.28 11.78 -3.82
N GLY A 73 7.17 11.08 -3.11
CA GLY A 73 8.44 11.61 -2.63
C GLY A 73 9.45 12.02 -3.70
N GLN A 74 9.27 11.63 -4.97
CA GLN A 74 10.16 12.04 -6.07
C GLN A 74 9.53 13.05 -7.02
N GLU A 75 8.24 12.93 -7.29
CA GLU A 75 7.71 13.46 -8.54
C GLU A 75 6.97 14.79 -8.40
N GLY A 76 6.68 15.26 -7.18
CA GLY A 76 6.23 16.62 -6.85
C GLY A 76 4.87 17.05 -7.41
N VAL A 77 4.49 16.61 -8.61
CA VAL A 77 3.26 16.89 -9.33
C VAL A 77 3.11 15.84 -10.46
N TYR A 78 2.63 14.63 -10.16
CA TYR A 78 2.07 13.78 -11.22
C TYR A 78 0.61 13.49 -10.93
N GLY A 79 -0.19 13.62 -11.98
CA GLY A 79 -1.64 13.56 -11.92
C GLY A 79 -2.23 14.95 -11.99
N ASN A 80 -3.28 15.09 -12.82
CA ASN A 80 -4.21 16.22 -12.76
C ASN A 80 -4.48 16.59 -11.29
N GLU A 81 -4.56 17.88 -10.98
CA GLU A 81 -4.86 18.33 -9.62
C GLU A 81 -5.99 17.49 -9.03
N ARG A 82 -5.68 16.75 -7.96
CA ARG A 82 -6.68 15.90 -7.31
C ARG A 82 -7.73 16.79 -6.65
N PRO A 83 -9.02 16.47 -6.77
CA PRO A 83 -10.06 17.21 -6.08
C PRO A 83 -9.78 17.18 -4.58
N ALA A 84 -9.83 18.36 -3.95
CA ALA A 84 -9.71 18.43 -2.50
C ALA A 84 -10.95 17.82 -1.85
N THR A 85 -10.75 16.97 -0.85
CA THR A 85 -11.80 16.49 0.04
C THR A 85 -11.57 17.06 1.42
N PHE A 86 -12.63 17.61 2.03
CA PHE A 86 -12.52 18.24 3.35
C PHE A 86 -11.40 19.31 3.42
N GLY A 87 -11.16 20.01 2.32
CA GLY A 87 -10.18 21.11 2.25
C GLY A 87 -8.72 20.67 2.05
N SER A 88 -8.43 19.37 1.92
CA SER A 88 -7.08 18.88 1.63
C SER A 88 -7.06 17.90 0.45
N ARG A 89 -5.93 17.86 -0.26
CA ARG A 89 -5.64 16.82 -1.24
C ARG A 89 -5.12 15.60 -0.51
N ASN A 90 -5.55 14.42 -0.93
CA ASN A 90 -5.09 13.14 -0.39
C ASN A 90 -4.23 12.46 -1.46
N TYR A 91 -2.91 12.48 -1.28
CA TYR A 91 -1.98 11.76 -2.15
C TYR A 91 -1.51 10.52 -1.39
N PRO A 92 -1.65 9.31 -1.98
CA PRO A 92 -1.03 8.13 -1.40
C PRO A 92 0.47 8.14 -1.61
N ASP A 93 1.18 7.48 -0.71
CA ASP A 93 2.64 7.35 -0.77
C ASP A 93 3.07 6.80 -2.14
N PHE A 94 2.46 5.69 -2.58
CA PHE A 94 2.71 5.13 -3.91
C PHE A 94 1.44 4.84 -4.69
N ILE A 95 1.58 4.84 -6.01
CA ILE A 95 0.49 4.54 -6.92
C ILE A 95 0.96 3.50 -7.93
N ILE A 96 0.14 2.48 -8.14
CA ILE A 96 0.20 1.61 -9.31
C ILE A 96 -0.98 1.97 -10.21
N THR A 97 -0.73 2.39 -11.45
CA THR A 97 -1.78 2.76 -12.41
C THR A 97 -2.22 1.58 -13.27
N THR A 98 -1.29 0.67 -13.59
CA THR A 98 -1.57 -0.59 -14.28
C THR A 98 -0.76 -1.73 -13.65
N PRO A 99 -1.22 -2.99 -13.65
CA PRO A 99 -2.42 -3.53 -14.30
C PRO A 99 -3.73 -3.18 -13.58
N TYR A 100 -3.64 -2.76 -12.31
CA TYR A 100 -4.77 -2.33 -11.50
C TYR A 100 -4.46 -0.98 -10.87
N LEU A 101 -5.47 -0.11 -10.79
CA LEU A 101 -5.34 1.19 -10.15
C LEU A 101 -5.39 1.01 -8.62
N ILE A 102 -4.22 1.04 -8.00
CA ILE A 102 -3.99 0.75 -6.58
C ILE A 102 -3.25 1.92 -5.95
N ALA A 103 -3.77 2.42 -4.84
CA ALA A 103 -3.02 3.27 -3.91
C ALA A 103 -2.29 2.38 -2.90
N ILE A 104 -1.07 2.74 -2.54
CA ILE A 104 -0.29 2.07 -1.49
C ILE A 104 0.02 3.10 -0.42
N GLU A 105 -0.31 2.75 0.81
CA GLU A 105 -0.09 3.56 2.00
C GLU A 105 0.84 2.80 2.93
N TYR A 106 1.90 3.47 3.39
CA TYR A 106 2.84 2.96 4.35
C TYR A 106 2.82 3.82 5.60
N LYS A 107 2.62 3.20 6.77
CA LYS A 107 2.76 3.87 8.06
C LYS A 107 3.60 3.03 8.99
N GLN A 108 4.24 3.69 9.95
CA GLN A 108 4.97 3.03 11.03
C GLN A 108 4.78 3.77 12.34
N SER A 109 4.54 3.03 13.42
CA SER A 109 4.36 3.61 14.76
C SER A 109 4.34 2.52 15.82
N GLU A 110 4.58 2.91 17.07
CA GLU A 110 4.34 2.07 18.24
C GLU A 110 2.90 2.22 18.79
N THR A 111 2.10 3.10 18.19
CA THR A 111 0.76 3.47 18.67
C THR A 111 -0.35 3.04 17.71
N GLY A 112 -1.47 2.57 18.27
CA GLY A 112 -2.64 2.16 17.49
C GLY A 112 -3.44 3.32 16.89
N SER A 113 -3.26 4.55 17.37
CA SER A 113 -3.90 5.74 16.80
C SER A 113 -3.43 5.99 15.36
N THR A 114 -2.15 5.80 15.07
CA THR A 114 -1.60 5.92 13.72
C THR A 114 -2.28 4.98 12.74
N ILE A 115 -2.60 3.75 13.15
CA ILE A 115 -3.34 2.77 12.32
C ILE A 115 -4.72 3.32 11.98
N LYS A 116 -5.45 3.83 12.97
CA LYS A 116 -6.82 4.36 12.78
C LYS A 116 -6.83 5.54 11.82
N HIS A 117 -5.85 6.44 11.95
CA HIS A 117 -5.68 7.56 11.01
C HIS A 117 -5.34 7.05 9.60
N GLY A 118 -4.38 6.12 9.48
CA GLY A 118 -3.99 5.54 8.20
C GLY A 118 -5.14 4.80 7.50
N ILE A 119 -5.99 4.09 8.25
CA ILE A 119 -7.22 3.47 7.74
C ILE A 119 -8.18 4.54 7.22
N GLY A 120 -8.41 5.61 7.99
CA GLY A 120 -9.28 6.71 7.56
C GLY A 120 -8.81 7.35 6.26
N GLN A 121 -7.51 7.68 6.17
CA GLN A 121 -6.89 8.22 4.95
C GLN A 121 -7.00 7.24 3.78
N SER A 122 -6.76 5.95 4.04
CA SER A 122 -6.85 4.89 3.03
C SER A 122 -8.27 4.72 2.47
N ILE A 123 -9.30 4.79 3.31
CA ILE A 123 -10.70 4.69 2.86
C ILE A 123 -11.07 5.87 1.95
N MET A 124 -10.55 7.07 2.24
CA MET A 124 -10.84 8.23 1.40
C MET A 124 -10.41 8.02 -0.06
N HIS A 125 -9.27 7.36 -0.29
CA HIS A 125 -8.79 7.02 -1.64
C HIS A 125 -9.77 6.18 -2.48
N THR A 126 -10.57 5.32 -1.83
CA THR A 126 -11.57 4.49 -2.53
C THR A 126 -12.96 5.14 -2.56
N LEU A 127 -13.33 5.92 -1.55
CA LEU A 127 -14.61 6.63 -1.51
C LEU A 127 -14.70 7.75 -2.54
N THR A 128 -13.58 8.41 -2.87
CA THR A 128 -13.51 9.43 -3.92
C THR A 128 -13.42 8.84 -5.33
N GLU A 129 -13.42 7.50 -5.45
CA GLU A 129 -13.21 6.74 -6.68
C GLU A 129 -11.90 7.07 -7.42
N GLU A 130 -10.94 7.72 -6.75
CA GLU A 130 -9.61 7.98 -7.28
C GLU A 130 -8.79 6.70 -7.44
N PHE A 131 -9.06 5.70 -6.61
CA PHE A 131 -8.46 4.38 -6.71
C PHE A 131 -9.49 3.26 -6.57
N HIS A 132 -9.23 2.16 -7.27
CA HIS A 132 -10.09 0.99 -7.18
C HIS A 132 -9.83 0.16 -5.92
N PHE A 133 -8.58 0.14 -5.45
CA PHE A 133 -8.11 -0.63 -4.31
C PHE A 133 -7.03 0.14 -3.56
N VAL A 134 -6.90 -0.13 -2.27
CA VAL A 134 -5.81 0.39 -1.44
C VAL A 134 -5.09 -0.78 -0.77
N TYR A 135 -3.77 -0.73 -0.78
CA TYR A 135 -2.89 -1.61 -0.01
C TYR A 135 -2.24 -0.78 1.10
N PHE A 136 -2.69 -1.00 2.33
CA PHE A 136 -2.15 -0.34 3.51
C PHE A 136 -1.20 -1.28 4.26
N LEU A 137 0.08 -0.92 4.32
CA LEU A 137 1.13 -1.63 5.04
C LEU A 137 1.50 -0.85 6.30
N PHE A 138 1.31 -1.47 7.46
CA PHE A 138 1.67 -0.89 8.75
C PHE A 138 2.85 -1.63 9.39
N HIS A 139 3.93 -0.91 9.71
CA HIS A 139 5.07 -1.45 10.44
C HIS A 139 4.93 -1.18 11.94
N ASP A 140 4.71 -2.24 12.72
CA ASP A 140 4.63 -2.19 14.17
C ASP A 140 6.02 -1.95 14.79
N GLN A 141 6.19 -0.76 15.39
CA GLN A 141 7.41 -0.37 16.09
C GLN A 141 7.39 -0.65 17.59
N SER A 142 6.29 -1.21 18.11
CA SER A 142 6.20 -1.59 19.52
C SER A 142 7.20 -2.71 19.85
N LYS A 143 7.82 -2.60 21.03
CA LYS A 143 8.88 -3.53 21.47
C LYS A 143 8.41 -4.98 21.52
N ASP A 144 7.16 -5.20 21.89
CA ASP A 144 6.52 -6.49 22.08
C ASP A 144 5.67 -6.91 20.87
N LYS A 145 5.67 -6.14 19.78
CA LYS A 145 4.83 -6.39 18.60
C LYS A 145 3.34 -6.47 18.94
N ARG A 146 2.86 -5.67 19.90
CA ARG A 146 1.48 -5.73 20.41
C ARG A 146 0.43 -5.41 19.36
N ILE A 147 0.74 -4.56 18.37
CA ILE A 147 -0.19 -4.20 17.30
C ILE A 147 -0.31 -5.35 16.31
N GLU A 148 0.81 -5.91 15.87
CA GLU A 148 0.80 -7.09 14.99
C GLU A 148 0.09 -8.27 15.67
N LYS A 149 0.41 -8.52 16.95
CA LYS A 149 -0.22 -9.58 17.75
C LYS A 149 -1.70 -9.38 17.99
N SER A 150 -2.20 -8.13 18.04
CA SER A 150 -3.62 -7.86 18.27
C SER A 150 -4.51 -8.37 17.14
N LEU A 151 -3.97 -8.61 15.95
CA LEU A 151 -4.69 -9.22 14.82
C LEU A 151 -5.14 -10.65 15.09
N ASN A 152 -4.65 -11.30 16.15
CA ASN A 152 -5.15 -12.60 16.56
C ASN A 152 -6.53 -12.50 17.23
N ASN A 153 -6.89 -11.31 17.74
CA ASN A 153 -8.18 -11.05 18.37
C ASN A 153 -9.31 -10.98 17.34
N TYR A 154 -10.49 -11.46 17.74
CA TYR A 154 -11.66 -11.52 16.86
C TYR A 154 -12.12 -10.14 16.35
N ARG A 155 -12.07 -9.11 17.20
CA ARG A 155 -12.54 -7.76 16.83
C ARG A 155 -11.70 -7.16 15.72
N GLU A 156 -10.38 -7.26 15.84
CA GLU A 156 -9.42 -6.76 14.86
C GLU A 156 -9.53 -7.52 13.53
N LYS A 157 -9.70 -8.85 13.57
CA LYS A 157 -9.98 -9.65 12.35
C LYS A 157 -11.24 -9.16 11.63
N CYS A 158 -12.33 -8.99 12.38
CA CYS A 158 -13.59 -8.50 11.82
C CYS A 158 -13.44 -7.11 11.18
N ILE A 159 -12.69 -6.20 11.80
CA ILE A 159 -12.40 -4.88 11.24
C ILE A 159 -11.61 -5.02 9.94
N VAL A 160 -10.51 -5.77 9.92
CA VAL A 160 -9.66 -5.95 8.72
C VAL A 160 -10.45 -6.59 7.59
N ASP A 161 -11.24 -7.63 7.88
CA ASP A 161 -12.10 -8.29 6.90
C ASP A 161 -13.14 -7.33 6.33
N LYS A 162 -13.76 -6.50 7.18
CA LYS A 162 -14.72 -5.49 6.75
C LYS A 162 -14.06 -4.43 5.87
N MET A 163 -12.85 -3.97 6.20
CA MET A 163 -12.10 -3.02 5.38
C MET A 163 -11.84 -3.57 3.99
N TRP A 164 -11.49 -4.85 3.88
CA TRP A 164 -11.28 -5.46 2.59
C TRP A 164 -12.59 -5.66 1.82
N ASN A 165 -13.61 -6.23 2.47
CA ASN A 165 -14.86 -6.61 1.85
C ASN A 165 -15.68 -5.40 1.39
N ASP A 166 -15.76 -4.37 2.24
CA ASP A 166 -16.66 -3.24 2.06
C ASP A 166 -15.96 -2.00 1.50
N PHE A 167 -14.63 -1.86 1.62
CA PHE A 167 -13.93 -0.63 1.23
C PHE A 167 -12.78 -0.84 0.24
N ASN A 168 -12.54 -2.08 -0.21
CA ASN A 168 -11.40 -2.45 -1.06
C ASN A 168 -10.04 -2.04 -0.46
N LEU A 169 -9.95 -2.01 0.87
CA LEU A 169 -8.75 -1.67 1.63
C LEU A 169 -8.12 -2.95 2.20
N MET A 170 -7.02 -3.39 1.60
CA MET A 170 -6.24 -4.52 2.11
C MET A 170 -5.24 -4.00 3.14
N ILE A 171 -5.33 -4.48 4.37
CA ILE A 171 -4.46 -4.07 5.47
C ILE A 171 -3.48 -5.19 5.80
N LYS A 172 -2.19 -4.88 5.92
CA LYS A 172 -1.12 -5.80 6.31
C LYS A 172 -0.27 -5.17 7.40
N PHE A 173 0.21 -6.00 8.32
CA PHE A 173 1.03 -5.57 9.46
C PHE A 173 2.33 -6.38 9.51
N VAL A 174 3.44 -5.73 9.87
CA VAL A 174 4.81 -6.30 9.94
C VAL A 174 5.64 -5.73 11.10
#